data_AF-A0A8I6X9R5-F1
#
_entry.id   AF-A0A8I6X9R5-F1
#
_cell.length_a   1.000
_cell.length_b   1.000
_cell.length_c   1.000
_cell.angle_alpha   90.00
_cell.angle_beta   90.00
_cell.angle_gamma   90.00
#
_symmetry.space_group_name_H-M   'P 1'
#
loop_
_entity.id
_entity.type
_entity.pdbx_description
1 polymer ?
#
loop_
_entity_poly.entity_id
_entity_poly.type
_entity_poly.pdbx_seq_one_letter_code
_entity_poly.pdbx_strand_id
1 'polypeptide(L)'
;MTSDDTNALTFKLFETNSYFGTEPSQVKILKQEKVACLADNDTRLALDPNDKYKIQTKPHGHGDVHSLLYSSGLLEQWYACWLRNWVYSFR
;
A
#
# COMPACT_ATOMS: atom_id res chain seq x y z
N MET A 1 -2.46 -2.64 -4.61
CA MET A 1 -1.89 -2.23 -3.31
C MET A 1 -0.80 -3.22 -2.95
N THR A 2 0.40 -2.75 -2.64
CA THR A 2 1.58 -3.56 -2.27
C THR A 2 2.00 -3.26 -0.84
N SER A 3 2.95 -4.01 -0.29
CA SER A 3 3.66 -3.71 0.96
C SER A 3 5.11 -3.31 0.63
N ASP A 4 5.86 -2.80 1.62
CA ASP A 4 7.30 -2.56 1.46
C ASP A 4 8.05 -3.75 0.85
N ASP A 5 7.76 -4.96 1.35
CA ASP A 5 8.49 -6.17 0.96
C ASP A 5 8.14 -6.63 -0.47
N THR A 6 6.99 -6.23 -0.99
CA THR A 6 6.48 -6.67 -2.30
C THR A 6 6.56 -5.60 -3.38
N ASN A 7 6.64 -4.33 -3.03
CA ASN A 7 6.48 -3.21 -3.97
C ASN A 7 7.49 -3.26 -5.13
N ALA A 8 8.79 -3.32 -4.82
CA ALA A 8 9.83 -3.32 -5.85
C ALA A 8 9.75 -4.55 -6.76
N LEU A 9 9.43 -5.71 -6.20
CA LEU A 9 9.26 -6.96 -6.95
C LEU A 9 8.03 -6.90 -7.85
N THR A 10 6.93 -6.29 -7.39
CA THR A 10 5.74 -6.08 -8.22
C THR A 10 6.02 -5.15 -9.39
N PHE A 11 6.69 -4.02 -9.18
CA PHE A 11 7.10 -3.14 -10.29
C PHE A 11 7.94 -3.89 -11.33
N LYS A 12 8.99 -4.58 -10.87
CA LYS A 12 9.85 -5.39 -11.75
C LYS A 12 9.07 -6.46 -12.52
N LEU A 13 8.10 -7.12 -11.88
CA LEU A 13 7.26 -8.13 -12.53
C LEU A 13 6.46 -7.54 -13.69
N PHE A 14 5.81 -6.39 -13.48
CA PHE A 14 5.03 -5.73 -14.54
C PHE A 14 5.94 -5.24 -15.67
N GLU A 15 7.07 -4.61 -15.36
CA GLU A 15 8.01 -4.10 -16.36
C GLU A 15 8.61 -5.23 -17.22
N THR A 16 9.04 -6.32 -16.58
CA THR A 16 9.66 -7.47 -17.28
C THR A 16 8.67 -8.19 -18.21
N ASN A 17 7.38 -8.11 -17.92
CA ASN A 17 6.33 -8.76 -18.72
C ASN A 17 5.55 -7.76 -19.60
N SER A 18 6.11 -6.57 -19.87
CA SER A 18 5.48 -5.54 -20.70
C SER A 18 4.03 -5.24 -20.27
N TYR A 19 3.81 -5.14 -18.96
CA TYR A 19 2.51 -4.90 -18.33
C TYR A 19 1.41 -5.89 -18.78
N PHE A 20 1.80 -7.09 -19.19
CA PHE A 20 0.92 -8.14 -19.69
C PHE A 20 0.02 -7.67 -20.86
N GLY A 21 0.53 -6.75 -21.68
CA GLY A 21 -0.20 -6.19 -22.83
C GLY A 21 -1.16 -5.05 -22.48
N THR A 22 -1.18 -4.59 -21.23
CA THR A 22 -1.94 -3.40 -20.83
C THR A 22 -1.10 -2.13 -20.95
N GLU A 23 -1.75 -0.99 -21.17
CA GLU A 23 -1.04 0.29 -21.15
C GLU A 23 -0.54 0.59 -19.73
N PRO A 24 0.75 0.94 -19.53
CA PRO A 24 1.29 1.22 -18.19
C PRO A 24 0.50 2.27 -17.41
N SER A 25 -0.10 3.24 -18.11
CA SER A 25 -0.93 4.29 -17.53
C SER A 25 -2.21 3.78 -16.85
N GLN A 26 -2.71 2.61 -17.25
CA GLN A 26 -3.91 1.97 -16.71
C GLN A 26 -3.65 1.22 -15.40
N VAL A 27 -2.38 0.88 -15.11
CA VAL A 27 -1.98 0.17 -13.90
C VAL A 27 -1.43 1.15 -12.87
N LYS A 28 -2.06 1.22 -11.70
CA LYS A 28 -1.59 2.03 -10.56
C LYS A 28 -1.17 1.12 -9.42
N ILE A 29 0.13 1.07 -9.15
CA ILE A 29 0.70 0.34 -8.00
C ILE A 29 0.88 1.33 -6.87
N LEU A 30 0.09 1.18 -5.81
CA LEU A 30 0.18 1.98 -4.58
C LEU A 30 0.74 1.12 -3.46
N LYS A 31 1.75 1.62 -2.76
CA LYS A 31 2.37 0.95 -1.62
C LYS A 31 1.65 1.38 -0.34
N GLN A 32 1.21 0.41 0.45
CA GLN A 32 0.62 0.66 1.77
C GLN A 32 1.71 0.99 2.79
N GLU A 33 1.38 1.82 3.78
CA GLU A 33 2.29 2.13 4.88
C GLU A 33 2.20 1.10 6.00
N LYS A 34 3.15 1.18 6.93
CA LYS A 34 3.18 0.33 8.12
C LYS A 34 2.65 1.08 9.34
N VAL A 35 2.11 0.34 10.30
CA VAL A 35 1.70 0.83 11.61
C VAL A 35 2.66 0.35 12.68
N ALA A 36 2.86 1.18 13.71
CA ALA A 36 3.69 0.82 14.85
C ALA A 36 3.09 -0.34 15.64
N CYS A 37 3.93 -1.27 16.08
CA CYS A 37 3.55 -2.34 16.98
C CYS A 37 3.53 -1.84 18.42
N LEU A 38 2.56 -2.30 19.21
CA LEU A 38 2.52 -2.07 20.66
C LEU A 38 3.17 -3.26 21.37
N ALA A 39 4.01 -2.98 22.37
CA ALA A 39 4.75 -3.97 23.13
C ALA A 39 3.90 -4.59 24.26
N ASP A 40 2.99 -3.81 24.83
CA ASP A 40 2.24 -4.17 26.03
C ASP A 40 0.88 -3.45 26.11
N ASN A 41 0.10 -3.80 27.14
CA ASN A 41 -1.23 -3.23 27.40
C ASN A 41 -1.19 -1.76 27.85
N ASP A 42 -0.01 -1.23 28.20
CA ASP A 42 0.16 0.19 28.50
C ASP A 42 0.44 1.00 27.21
N THR A 43 0.33 0.37 26.04
CA THR A 43 0.48 0.99 24.72
C THR A 43 1.88 1.52 24.43
N ARG A 44 2.92 0.94 25.03
CA ARG A 44 4.31 1.29 24.69
C ARG A 44 4.64 0.83 23.27
N LEU A 45 5.42 1.62 22.53
CA LEU A 45 5.89 1.23 21.19
C LEU A 45 6.90 0.08 21.31
N ALA A 46 6.71 -0.95 20.50
CA ALA A 46 7.67 -2.04 20.37
C ALA A 46 8.90 -1.56 19.59
N LEU A 47 10.09 -1.83 20.13
CA LEU A 47 11.37 -1.50 19.52
C LEU A 47 11.99 -2.74 18.88
N ASP A 48 12.85 -2.54 17.89
CA ASP A 48 13.61 -3.62 17.26
C ASP A 48 14.56 -4.24 18.30
N PRO A 49 14.57 -5.58 18.49
CA PRO A 49 15.45 -6.24 19.44
C PRO A 49 16.94 -5.95 19.23
N ASN A 50 17.33 -5.60 18.00
CA ASN A 50 18.71 -5.32 17.62
C ASN A 50 19.01 -3.82 17.51
N ASP A 51 17.99 -2.94 17.59
CA ASP A 51 18.15 -1.50 17.47
C ASP A 51 17.09 -0.73 18.30
N LYS A 52 17.52 -0.21 19.44
CA LYS A 52 16.65 0.57 20.37
C LYS A 52 16.15 1.90 19.80
N TYR A 53 16.67 2.36 18.66
CA TYR A 53 16.21 3.59 18.01
C TYR A 53 15.22 3.31 16.87
N LYS A 54 14.90 2.04 16.62
CA LYS A 54 13.99 1.63 15.55
C LYS A 54 12.71 1.04 16.13
N ILE A 55 11.57 1.58 15.70
CA ILE A 55 10.24 1.05 16.06
C ILE A 55 9.92 -0.16 15.18
N GLN A 56 9.42 -1.22 15.79
CA GLN A 56 8.82 -2.33 15.04
C GLN A 56 7.50 -1.92 14.43
N THR A 57 7.32 -2.25 13.16
CA THR A 57 6.12 -1.92 12.42
C THR A 57 5.58 -3.15 11.70
N LYS A 58 4.26 -3.18 11.48
CA LYS A 58 3.57 -4.22 10.71
C LYS A 58 2.71 -3.56 9.62
N PRO A 59 2.37 -4.27 8.53
CA PRO A 59 1.41 -3.74 7.56
C PRO A 59 0.08 -3.36 8.21
N HIS A 60 -0.56 -2.30 7.70
CA HIS A 60 -1.82 -1.77 8.22
C HIS A 60 -3.02 -2.72 7.97
N GLY A 61 -2.83 -3.76 7.14
CA GLY A 61 -3.85 -4.75 6.79
C GLY A 61 -4.72 -4.27 5.62
N HIS A 62 -5.62 -5.14 5.14
CA HIS A 62 -6.36 -4.86 3.89
C HIS A 62 -7.29 -3.64 3.97
N GLY A 63 -7.68 -3.19 5.18
CA GLY A 63 -8.54 -2.02 5.38
C GLY A 63 -7.86 -0.69 5.05
N ASP A 64 -6.53 -0.67 4.97
CA ASP A 64 -5.77 0.54 4.63
C ASP A 64 -6.03 1.06 3.21
N VAL A 65 -6.67 0.26 2.36
CA VAL A 65 -7.05 0.65 1.00
C VAL A 65 -7.81 1.97 0.95
N HIS A 66 -8.65 2.27 1.94
CA HIS A 66 -9.43 3.52 1.98
C HIS A 66 -8.52 4.74 2.19
N SER A 67 -7.70 4.70 3.25
CA SER A 67 -6.75 5.77 3.56
C SER A 67 -5.71 5.93 2.47
N LEU A 68 -5.24 4.81 1.89
CA LEU A 68 -4.26 4.81 0.82
C LEU A 68 -4.81 5.44 -0.47
N LEU A 69 -6.03 5.07 -0.90
CA LEU A 69 -6.64 5.65 -2.10
C LEU A 69 -6.89 7.15 -1.96
N TYR A 70 -7.29 7.59 -0.75
CA TYR A 70 -7.49 9.00 -0.44
C TYR A 70 -6.17 9.77 -0.46
N SER A 71 -5.19 9.32 0.34
CA SER A 71 -3.90 10.00 0.48
C SER A 71 -3.05 9.99 -0.79
N SER A 72 -3.22 9.00 -1.68
CA SER A 72 -2.53 8.97 -2.97
C SER A 72 -3.11 9.93 -4.02
N GLY A 73 -4.25 10.58 -3.73
CA GLY A 73 -4.99 11.40 -4.69
C GLY A 73 -5.64 10.62 -5.84
N LEU A 74 -5.60 9.27 -5.81
CA LEU A 74 -6.14 8.45 -6.90
C LEU A 74 -7.66 8.52 -6.93
N LEU A 75 -8.29 8.59 -5.75
CA LEU A 75 -9.73 8.75 -5.64
C LEU A 75 -10.21 10.07 -6.27
N GLU A 76 -9.47 11.16 -6.04
CA GLU A 76 -9.76 12.48 -6.63
C GLU A 76 -9.62 12.46 -8.14
N GLN A 77 -8.57 11.83 -8.67
CA GLN A 77 -8.39 11.66 -10.12
C GLN A 77 -9.54 10.88 -10.75
N TRP A 78 -9.96 9.77 -10.13
CA TRP A 78 -11.09 8.98 -10.62
C TRP A 78 -12.40 9.74 -10.59
N TYR A 79 -12.62 10.51 -9.52
CA TYR A 79 -13.79 11.37 -9.37
C TYR A 79 -13.82 12.48 -10.44
N ALA A 80 -12.71 13.19 -10.64
CA ALA A 80 -12.60 14.28 -11.61
C ALA A 80 -12.83 13.80 -13.05
N CYS A 81 -12.41 12.58 -13.39
CA CYS A 81 -12.64 12.02 -14.71
C CYS A 81 -14.09 11.58 -14.94
N TRP A 82 -14.98 11.52 -13.92
CA TRP A 82 -16.36 11.00 -14.03
C TRP A 82 -16.49 9.57 -14.61
N LEU A 83 -15.39 8.81 -14.67
CA LEU A 83 -15.32 7.54 -15.41
C LEU A 83 -15.52 6.29 -14.55
N ARG A 84 -15.59 6.41 -13.22
CA ARG A 84 -15.57 5.24 -12.31
C ARG A 84 -16.59 5.35 -11.18
N ASN A 85 -17.78 4.79 -11.41
CA ASN A 85 -18.85 4.71 -10.40
C ASN A 85 -18.74 3.46 -9.51
N TRP A 86 -17.94 2.46 -9.93
CA TRP A 86 -17.85 1.17 -9.26
C TRP A 86 -16.39 0.76 -9.11
N VAL A 87 -16.05 0.21 -7.95
CA VAL A 87 -14.74 -0.37 -7.66
C VAL A 87 -14.96 -1.81 -7.22
N TYR A 88 -14.33 -2.75 -7.92
CA TYR A 88 -14.30 -4.16 -7.54
C TYR A 88 -13.01 -4.44 -6.77
N SER A 89 -13.14 -4.99 -5.56
CA SER A 89 -12.01 -5.36 -4.71
C SER A 89 -12.04 -6.86 -4.46
N PHE A 90 -10.90 -7.51 -4.64
CA PHE A 90 -10.72 -8.95 -4.45
C PHE A 90 -9.67 -9.19 -3.36
N ARG A 91 -9.85 -10.26 -2.57
CA ARG A 91 -8.90 -10.70 -1.54
C ARG A 91 -8.54 -12.16 -1.78
#